data_AF-A0AAD3MND3-F1
#
_entry.id   AF-A0AAD3MND3-F1
#
_cell.length_a   1.000
_cell.length_b   1.000
_cell.length_c   1.000
_cell.angle_alpha   90.00
_cell.angle_beta   90.00
_cell.angle_gamma   90.00
#
_symmetry.space_group_name_H-M   'P 1'
#
loop_
_entity.id
_entity.type
_entity.pdbx_description
1 polymer ?
#
loop_
_entity_poly.entity_id
_entity_poly.type
_entity_poly.pdbx_seq_one_letter_code
_entity_poly.pdbx_strand_id
1 'polypeptide(L)'
;IFHMTYDLASAMVRIVNLIGMMLLLCHWDGCLQFLVPMLQDFPADCWVSKNKMVNDTWGQQYSYALFKAMSHMLCIGYGMYPPVGMTDVWLTILSMIVGATCYAMFVGHATALIQSLDSSRRQYQEKYKQVEQYMSFHKLPADMRQRIHDYYEHRYQGKMFDEESILGELNEPLREEIINFNCRKLVASMPLFANADPNFVTSMLTKLKFEVFQPGDYIIREGTIGKKMYFIQHGVVSVLTKGNKETKLSDGSYFGGPSSARQLQIQREFD
;
A
#
# COMPACT_ATOMS: atom_id res chain seq x y z
N ILE A 1 -0.02 -9.59 -9.93
CA ILE A 1 0.53 -8.49 -10.78
C ILE A 1 -0.56 -7.88 -11.64
N PHE A 2 -1.27 -8.67 -12.47
CA PHE A 2 -2.39 -8.17 -13.30
C PHE A 2 -3.53 -7.48 -12.52
N HIS A 3 -4.02 -8.03 -11.40
CA HIS A 3 -5.08 -7.36 -10.63
C HIS A 3 -4.64 -6.06 -9.94
N MET A 4 -3.42 -6.02 -9.37
CA MET A 4 -2.87 -4.79 -8.80
C MET A 4 -2.67 -3.70 -9.87
N THR A 5 -2.33 -4.08 -11.12
CA THR A 5 -2.31 -3.15 -12.24
C THR A 5 -3.71 -2.69 -12.65
N TYR A 6 -4.75 -3.53 -12.54
CA TYR A 6 -6.14 -3.14 -12.83
C TYR A 6 -6.73 -2.21 -11.77
N ASP A 7 -6.46 -2.41 -10.48
CA ASP A 7 -6.96 -1.54 -9.42
C ASP A 7 -6.30 -0.16 -9.47
N LEU A 8 -4.99 -0.14 -9.68
CA LEU A 8 -4.26 1.11 -9.91
C LEU A 8 -4.74 1.79 -11.20
N ALA A 9 -4.93 1.04 -12.28
CA ALA A 9 -5.46 1.57 -13.54
C ALA A 9 -6.87 2.11 -13.36
N SER A 10 -7.74 1.45 -12.59
CA SER A 10 -9.10 1.91 -12.31
C SER A 10 -9.11 3.23 -11.54
N ALA A 11 -8.28 3.34 -10.50
CA ALA A 11 -8.15 4.58 -9.73
C ALA A 11 -7.54 5.71 -10.60
N MET A 12 -6.55 5.41 -11.43
CA MET A 12 -5.97 6.37 -12.38
C MET A 12 -6.97 6.82 -13.43
N VAL A 13 -7.73 5.90 -14.04
CA VAL A 13 -8.78 6.21 -15.02
C VAL A 13 -9.84 7.12 -14.42
N ARG A 14 -10.25 6.89 -13.17
CA ARG A 14 -11.20 7.78 -12.47
C ARG A 14 -10.66 9.20 -12.34
N ILE A 15 -9.40 9.38 -11.97
CA ILE A 15 -8.78 10.72 -11.86
C ILE A 15 -8.66 11.38 -13.24
N VAL A 16 -8.22 10.64 -14.26
CA VAL A 16 -8.10 11.19 -15.63
C VAL A 16 -9.46 11.62 -16.16
N ASN A 17 -10.50 10.80 -15.96
CA ASN A 17 -11.87 11.15 -16.35
C ASN A 17 -12.39 12.38 -15.59
N LEU A 18 -12.06 12.50 -14.30
CA LEU A 18 -12.42 13.65 -13.48
C LEU A 18 -11.71 14.93 -13.95
N ILE A 19 -10.41 14.86 -14.25
CA ILE A 19 -9.66 15.99 -14.82
C ILE A 19 -10.28 16.41 -16.16
N GLY A 20 -10.60 15.45 -17.03
CA GLY A 20 -11.28 15.72 -18.30
C GLY A 20 -12.63 16.42 -18.11
N MET A 21 -13.45 15.94 -17.17
CA MET A 21 -14.74 16.55 -16.83
C MET A 21 -14.56 17.97 -16.25
N MET A 22 -13.57 18.18 -15.38
CA MET A 22 -13.27 19.51 -14.81
C MET A 22 -12.85 20.50 -15.89
N LEU A 23 -11.99 20.10 -16.83
CA LEU A 23 -11.57 20.95 -17.95
C LEU A 23 -12.76 21.31 -18.85
N LEU A 24 -13.66 20.36 -19.13
CA LEU A 24 -14.87 20.61 -19.91
C LEU A 24 -15.82 21.59 -19.20
N LEU A 25 -16.06 21.39 -17.91
CA LEU A 25 -16.89 22.29 -17.11
C LEU A 25 -16.28 23.69 -17.02
N CYS A 26 -14.95 23.79 -16.85
CA CYS A 26 -14.23 25.07 -16.85
C CYS A 26 -14.36 25.79 -18.20
N HIS A 27 -14.31 25.05 -19.31
CA HIS A 27 -14.52 25.60 -20.65
C HIS A 27 -15.94 26.14 -20.82
N TRP A 28 -16.96 25.36 -20.44
CA TRP A 28 -18.37 25.80 -20.51
C TRP A 28 -18.65 27.00 -19.61
N ASP A 29 -18.09 27.01 -18.40
CA ASP A 29 -18.24 28.15 -17.50
C ASP A 29 -17.57 29.41 -18.06
N GLY A 30 -16.36 29.31 -18.61
CA GLY A 30 -15.69 30.43 -19.28
C GLY A 30 -16.49 30.97 -20.46
N CYS A 31 -17.00 30.09 -21.31
CA CYS A 31 -17.88 30.46 -22.42
C CYS A 31 -19.17 31.14 -21.93
N LEU A 32 -19.80 30.62 -20.87
CA LEU A 32 -21.01 31.21 -20.28
C LEU A 32 -20.76 32.61 -19.70
N GLN A 33 -19.63 32.80 -19.01
CA GLN A 33 -19.21 34.08 -18.42
C GLN A 33 -19.02 35.17 -19.48
N PHE A 34 -18.63 34.81 -20.71
CA PHE A 34 -18.54 35.75 -21.83
C PHE A 34 -19.85 35.89 -22.61
N LEU A 35 -20.59 34.78 -22.80
CA LEU A 35 -21.83 34.73 -23.55
C LEU A 35 -22.92 35.63 -22.95
N VAL A 36 -23.06 35.67 -21.63
CA VAL A 36 -24.13 36.44 -20.99
C VAL A 36 -23.95 37.96 -21.18
N PRO A 37 -22.76 38.56 -20.93
CA PRO A 37 -22.51 39.95 -21.31
C PRO A 37 -22.71 40.23 -22.80
N MET A 38 -22.34 39.29 -23.68
CA MET A 38 -22.55 39.42 -25.13
C MET A 38 -24.03 39.49 -25.50
N LEU A 39 -24.91 38.73 -24.82
CA LEU A 39 -26.36 38.78 -25.03
C LEU A 39 -27.02 40.05 -24.47
N GLN A 40 -26.32 40.79 -23.61
CA GLN A 40 -26.77 42.05 -23.02
C GLN A 40 -26.14 43.28 -23.71
N ASP A 41 -25.53 43.10 -24.90
CA ASP A 41 -24.82 44.14 -25.64
C ASP A 41 -23.70 44.82 -24.83
N PHE A 42 -22.98 44.03 -24.01
CA PHE A 42 -21.83 44.46 -23.20
C PHE A 42 -22.10 45.71 -22.32
N PRO A 43 -22.97 45.58 -21.29
CA PRO A 43 -23.32 46.72 -20.44
C PRO A 43 -22.09 47.28 -19.70
N ALA A 44 -22.11 48.58 -19.35
CA ALA A 44 -20.93 49.27 -18.83
C ALA A 44 -20.40 48.70 -17.49
N ASP A 45 -21.24 47.99 -16.75
CA ASP A 45 -20.95 47.38 -15.46
C ASP A 45 -20.46 45.93 -15.54
N CYS A 46 -20.46 45.31 -16.73
CA CYS A 46 -19.93 43.96 -16.92
C CYS A 46 -18.40 43.92 -16.96
N TRP A 47 -17.83 42.76 -16.66
CA TRP A 47 -16.39 42.55 -16.61
C TRP A 47 -15.67 42.83 -17.95
N VAL A 48 -16.30 42.55 -19.09
CA VAL A 48 -15.71 42.77 -20.43
C VAL A 48 -15.51 44.26 -20.70
N SER A 49 -16.55 45.07 -20.48
CA SER A 49 -16.53 46.52 -20.67
C SER A 49 -15.60 47.21 -19.67
N LYS A 50 -15.60 46.76 -18.41
CA LYS A 50 -14.69 47.29 -17.38
C LYS A 50 -13.22 47.04 -17.67
N ASN A 51 -12.91 45.88 -18.23
CA ASN A 51 -11.55 45.53 -18.63
C ASN A 51 -11.17 46.14 -19.99
N LYS A 52 -12.09 46.84 -20.67
CA LYS A 52 -11.92 47.41 -22.02
C LYS A 52 -11.58 46.37 -23.09
N MET A 53 -12.11 45.15 -22.95
CA MET A 53 -11.78 44.01 -23.82
C MET A 53 -12.86 43.70 -24.85
N VAL A 54 -13.84 44.59 -25.05
CA VAL A 54 -14.95 44.38 -26.00
C VAL A 54 -14.45 44.23 -27.45
N ASN A 55 -13.42 44.99 -27.83
CA ASN A 55 -12.87 45.03 -29.18
C ASN A 55 -11.58 44.21 -29.33
N ASP A 56 -11.21 43.44 -28.31
CA ASP A 56 -10.02 42.58 -28.35
C ASP A 56 -10.24 41.35 -29.22
N THR A 57 -9.16 40.67 -29.58
CA THR A 57 -9.26 39.43 -30.36
C THR A 57 -10.01 38.35 -29.58
N TRP A 58 -10.77 37.50 -30.29
CA TRP A 58 -11.52 36.39 -29.68
C TRP A 58 -10.63 35.49 -28.81
N GLY A 59 -9.36 35.31 -29.20
CA GLY A 59 -8.39 34.53 -28.43
C GLY A 59 -8.11 35.14 -27.06
N GLN A 60 -7.89 36.45 -26.99
CA GLN A 60 -7.67 37.16 -25.72
C GLN A 60 -8.93 37.13 -24.84
N GLN A 61 -10.10 37.37 -25.43
CA GLN A 61 -11.39 37.31 -24.73
C GLN A 61 -11.65 35.92 -24.15
N TYR A 62 -11.48 34.87 -24.96
CA TYR A 62 -11.64 33.49 -24.53
C TYR A 62 -10.63 33.10 -23.45
N SER A 63 -9.34 33.41 -23.64
CA SER A 63 -8.29 33.12 -22.67
C SER A 63 -8.58 33.77 -21.32
N TYR A 64 -9.05 35.03 -21.32
CA TYR A 64 -9.40 35.72 -20.08
C TYR A 64 -10.66 35.15 -19.44
N ALA A 65 -11.69 34.84 -20.23
CA ALA A 65 -12.91 34.22 -19.72
C ALA A 65 -12.64 32.84 -19.11
N LEU A 66 -11.77 32.03 -19.75
CA LEU A 66 -11.31 30.76 -19.22
C LEU A 66 -10.47 30.93 -17.95
N PHE A 67 -9.58 31.93 -17.91
CA PHE A 67 -8.83 32.27 -16.71
C PHE A 67 -9.75 32.61 -15.53
N LYS A 68 -10.78 33.43 -15.78
CA LYS A 68 -11.81 33.78 -14.77
C LYS A 68 -12.60 32.56 -14.29
N ALA A 69 -13.02 31.67 -15.18
CA ALA A 69 -13.69 30.43 -14.79
C ALA A 69 -12.77 29.48 -14.00
N MET A 70 -11.52 29.34 -14.45
CA MET A 70 -10.52 28.50 -13.79
C MET A 70 -10.15 29.02 -12.40
N SER A 71 -10.08 30.34 -12.21
CA SER A 71 -9.78 30.95 -10.92
C SER A 71 -10.92 30.75 -9.91
N HIS A 72 -12.18 30.66 -10.36
CA HIS A 72 -13.28 30.23 -9.50
C HIS A 72 -13.22 28.72 -9.20
N MET A 73 -12.94 27.89 -10.21
CA MET A 73 -12.82 26.43 -10.09
C MET A 73 -11.76 25.99 -9.07
N LEU A 74 -10.59 26.64 -9.10
CA LEU A 74 -9.45 26.32 -8.24
C LEU A 74 -9.40 27.18 -6.96
N CYS A 75 -10.48 27.90 -6.64
CA CYS A 75 -10.60 28.71 -5.43
C CYS A 75 -9.54 29.82 -5.28
N ILE A 76 -9.10 30.44 -6.39
CA ILE A 76 -8.08 31.50 -6.40
C ILE A 76 -8.70 32.90 -6.28
N GLY A 77 -9.76 33.21 -7.04
CA GLY A 77 -10.35 34.56 -7.06
C GLY A 77 -11.04 34.94 -8.38
N TYR A 78 -11.39 36.22 -8.53
CA TYR A 78 -12.43 36.69 -9.49
C TYR A 78 -11.95 37.13 -10.87
N GLY A 79 -10.64 37.27 -11.09
CA GLY A 79 -10.06 37.95 -12.27
C GLY A 79 -9.39 39.26 -11.86
N MET A 80 -9.54 40.32 -12.67
CA MET A 80 -8.94 41.64 -12.40
C MET A 80 -9.69 42.43 -11.33
N TYR A 81 -11.03 42.33 -11.31
CA TYR A 81 -11.89 43.07 -10.39
C TYR A 81 -13.03 42.17 -9.88
N PRO A 82 -13.54 42.42 -8.66
CA PRO A 82 -14.79 41.80 -8.20
C PRO A 82 -15.97 42.12 -9.13
N PRO A 83 -16.95 41.21 -9.29
CA PRO A 83 -18.14 41.47 -10.08
C PRO A 83 -18.93 42.65 -9.48
N VAL A 84 -19.44 43.53 -10.34
CA VAL A 84 -20.22 44.71 -9.91
C VAL A 84 -21.64 44.67 -10.45
N GLY A 85 -21.82 44.37 -11.73
CA GLY A 85 -23.16 44.13 -12.29
C GLY A 85 -23.82 42.91 -11.65
N MET A 86 -25.12 43.00 -11.36
CA MET A 86 -25.86 41.92 -10.69
C MET A 86 -25.80 40.60 -11.48
N THR A 87 -25.80 40.68 -12.81
CA THR A 87 -25.64 39.50 -13.67
C THR A 87 -24.28 38.82 -13.46
N ASP A 88 -23.18 39.58 -13.44
CA ASP A 88 -21.85 39.05 -13.19
C ASP A 88 -21.70 38.47 -11.77
N VAL A 89 -22.37 39.07 -10.78
CA VAL A 89 -22.41 38.57 -9.40
C VAL A 89 -23.04 37.18 -9.35
N TRP A 90 -24.24 36.99 -9.93
CA TRP A 90 -24.91 35.70 -9.92
C TRP A 90 -24.17 34.63 -10.73
N LEU A 91 -23.60 34.98 -11.89
CA LEU A 91 -22.76 34.06 -12.67
C LEU A 91 -21.51 33.65 -11.91
N THR A 92 -20.91 34.59 -11.19
CA THR A 92 -19.75 34.31 -10.35
C THR A 92 -20.11 33.40 -9.18
N ILE A 93 -21.24 33.63 -8.49
CA ILE A 93 -21.73 32.73 -7.44
C ILE A 93 -21.97 31.31 -7.97
N LEU A 94 -22.63 31.17 -9.12
CA LEU A 94 -22.87 29.88 -9.76
C LEU A 94 -21.56 29.15 -10.08
N SER A 95 -20.62 29.86 -10.73
CA SER A 95 -19.30 29.35 -11.08
C SER A 95 -18.50 28.91 -9.85
N MET A 96 -18.54 29.68 -8.76
CA MET A 96 -17.89 29.31 -7.49
C MET A 96 -18.49 28.03 -6.88
N ILE A 97 -19.82 27.87 -6.89
CA ILE A 97 -20.47 26.67 -6.35
C ILE A 97 -20.08 25.43 -7.16
N VAL A 98 -20.16 25.50 -8.48
CA VAL A 98 -19.76 24.41 -9.38
C VAL A 98 -18.28 24.10 -9.21
N GLY A 99 -17.44 25.14 -9.17
CA GLY A 99 -16.00 25.07 -9.00
C GLY A 99 -15.58 24.37 -7.71
N ALA A 100 -16.06 24.87 -6.58
CA ALA A 100 -15.76 24.31 -5.26
C ALA A 100 -16.19 22.84 -5.14
N THR A 101 -17.34 22.49 -5.71
CA THR A 101 -17.84 21.09 -5.72
C THR A 101 -16.92 20.19 -6.53
N CYS A 102 -16.52 20.62 -7.73
CA CYS A 102 -15.58 19.86 -8.58
C CYS A 102 -14.21 19.70 -7.92
N TYR A 103 -13.70 20.76 -7.30
CA TYR A 103 -12.42 20.72 -6.61
C TYR A 103 -12.46 19.79 -5.38
N ALA A 104 -13.55 19.81 -4.60
CA ALA A 104 -13.74 18.87 -3.49
C ALA A 104 -13.76 17.41 -3.96
N MET A 105 -14.46 17.11 -5.07
CA MET A 105 -14.45 15.78 -5.67
C MET A 105 -13.03 15.38 -6.12
N PHE A 106 -12.28 16.29 -6.73
CA PHE A 106 -10.89 16.05 -7.13
C PHE A 106 -10.00 15.66 -5.95
N VAL A 107 -10.05 16.44 -4.86
CA VAL A 107 -9.29 16.15 -3.64
C VAL A 107 -9.69 14.79 -3.05
N GLY A 108 -10.98 14.46 -3.04
CA GLY A 108 -11.48 13.16 -2.58
C GLY A 108 -10.92 11.99 -3.39
N HIS A 109 -10.96 12.09 -4.72
CA HIS A 109 -10.42 11.05 -5.60
C HIS A 109 -8.89 10.92 -5.53
N ALA A 110 -8.17 12.05 -5.42
CA ALA A 110 -6.72 12.04 -5.23
C ALA A 110 -6.34 11.34 -3.91
N THR A 111 -7.07 11.63 -2.83
CA THR A 111 -6.86 10.99 -1.52
C THR A 111 -7.11 9.48 -1.59
N ALA A 112 -8.18 9.05 -2.26
CA ALA A 112 -8.49 7.63 -2.44
C ALA A 112 -7.41 6.88 -3.24
N LEU A 113 -6.85 7.50 -4.30
CA LEU A 113 -5.74 6.92 -5.05
C LEU A 113 -4.51 6.72 -4.14
N ILE A 114 -4.13 7.75 -3.38
CA ILE A 114 -2.99 7.67 -2.46
C ILE A 114 -3.18 6.53 -1.45
N GLN A 115 -4.39 6.36 -0.93
CA GLN A 115 -4.69 5.27 0.01
C GLN A 115 -4.65 3.87 -0.62
N SER A 116 -4.99 3.75 -1.91
CA SER A 116 -4.97 2.47 -2.63
C SER A 116 -3.57 1.97 -3.00
N LEU A 117 -2.60 2.89 -3.16
CA LEU A 117 -1.26 2.59 -3.64
C LEU A 117 -0.44 1.68 -2.71
N ASP A 118 -0.71 1.70 -1.40
CA ASP A 118 0.12 0.99 -0.43
C ASP A 118 -0.69 0.29 0.69
N SER A 119 -1.69 -0.50 0.29
CA SER A 119 -2.59 -1.20 1.21
C SER A 119 -1.86 -2.18 2.15
N SER A 120 -0.98 -3.03 1.61
CA SER A 120 -0.23 -4.04 2.39
C SER A 120 0.74 -3.44 3.41
N ARG A 121 1.38 -2.32 3.08
CA ARG A 121 2.26 -1.60 4.01
C ARG A 121 1.45 -0.85 5.05
N ARG A 122 0.31 -0.26 4.67
CA ARG A 122 -0.62 0.36 5.62
C ARG A 122 -1.10 -0.67 6.65
N GLN A 123 -1.50 -1.86 6.21
CA GLN A 123 -1.89 -2.96 7.10
C GLN A 123 -0.75 -3.36 8.05
N TYR A 124 0.48 -3.48 7.55
CA TYR A 124 1.65 -3.73 8.39
C TYR A 124 1.85 -2.64 9.44
N GLN A 125 1.81 -1.36 9.04
CA GLN A 125 1.98 -0.23 9.94
C GLN A 125 0.87 -0.16 11.00
N GLU A 126 -0.38 -0.36 10.60
CA GLU A 126 -1.53 -0.39 11.53
C GLU A 126 -1.38 -1.53 12.55
N LYS A 127 -0.99 -2.73 12.09
CA LYS A 127 -0.75 -3.86 12.99
C LYS A 127 0.42 -3.60 13.93
N TYR A 128 1.53 -3.09 13.41
CA TYR A 128 2.72 -2.80 14.21
C TYR A 128 2.43 -1.71 15.26
N LYS A 129 1.64 -0.69 14.91
CA LYS A 129 1.18 0.32 15.87
C LYS A 129 0.37 -0.28 17.03
N GLN A 130 -0.48 -1.29 16.77
CA GLN A 130 -1.16 -2.02 17.85
C GLN A 130 -0.17 -2.77 18.75
N VAL A 131 0.89 -3.34 18.17
CA VAL A 131 1.96 -4.00 18.93
C VAL A 131 2.68 -2.97 19.80
N GLU A 132 3.03 -1.80 19.29
CA GLU A 132 3.63 -0.72 20.08
C GLU A 132 2.75 -0.27 21.24
N GLN A 133 1.44 -0.11 20.99
CA GLN A 133 0.48 0.20 22.03
C GLN A 133 0.42 -0.88 23.11
N TYR A 134 0.46 -2.16 22.72
CA TYR A 134 0.52 -3.28 23.65
C TYR A 134 1.81 -3.26 24.49
N MET A 135 2.97 -3.04 23.86
CA MET A 135 4.27 -2.95 24.55
C MET A 135 4.31 -1.77 25.53
N SER A 136 3.70 -0.64 25.16
CA SER A 136 3.60 0.56 25.98
C SER A 136 2.69 0.33 27.19
N PHE A 137 1.50 -0.24 26.97
CA PHE A 137 0.53 -0.56 28.01
C PHE A 137 1.11 -1.47 29.09
N HIS A 138 1.84 -2.52 28.66
CA HIS A 138 2.51 -3.45 29.58
C HIS A 138 3.88 -2.96 30.09
N LYS A 139 4.31 -1.76 29.71
CA LYS A 139 5.59 -1.16 30.12
C LYS A 139 6.79 -2.09 29.90
N LEU A 140 6.83 -2.74 28.74
CA LEU A 140 7.93 -3.65 28.43
C LEU A 140 9.28 -2.90 28.39
N PRO A 141 10.39 -3.51 28.85
CA PRO A 141 11.73 -2.91 28.78
C PRO A 141 12.16 -2.57 27.35
N ALA A 142 13.03 -1.57 27.20
CA ALA A 142 13.52 -1.11 25.89
C ALA A 142 14.13 -2.25 25.05
N ASP A 143 14.94 -3.09 25.69
CA ASP A 143 15.61 -4.22 25.05
C ASP A 143 14.61 -5.21 24.44
N MET A 144 13.51 -5.48 25.16
CA MET A 144 12.44 -6.35 24.67
C MET A 144 11.66 -5.71 23.51
N ARG A 145 11.44 -4.39 23.57
CA ARG A 145 10.79 -3.66 22.47
C ARG A 145 11.63 -3.69 21.20
N GLN A 146 12.94 -3.49 21.31
CA GLN A 146 13.86 -3.58 20.17
C GLN A 146 13.83 -4.97 19.56
N ARG A 147 13.90 -6.02 20.41
CA ARG A 147 13.78 -7.40 19.93
C ARG A 147 12.47 -7.66 19.19
N ILE A 148 11.34 -7.16 19.69
CA ILE A 148 10.04 -7.28 19.02
C ILE A 148 10.06 -6.51 17.69
N HIS A 149 10.62 -5.30 17.64
CA HIS A 149 10.78 -4.52 16.41
C HIS A 149 11.55 -5.30 15.34
N ASP A 150 12.76 -5.76 15.70
CA ASP A 150 13.63 -6.51 14.80
C ASP A 150 12.92 -7.79 14.32
N TYR A 151 12.19 -8.49 15.19
CA TYR A 151 11.41 -9.67 14.82
C TYR A 151 10.36 -9.35 13.75
N TYR A 152 9.58 -8.29 13.93
CA TYR A 152 8.53 -7.89 12.98
C TYR A 152 9.13 -7.46 11.63
N GLU A 153 10.25 -6.74 11.65
CA GLU A 153 10.95 -6.32 10.45
C GLU A 153 11.46 -7.54 9.64
N HIS A 154 12.10 -8.51 10.31
CA HIS A 154 12.59 -9.72 9.65
C HIS A 154 11.45 -10.65 9.19
N ARG A 155 10.36 -10.76 9.97
CA ARG A 155 9.24 -11.68 9.68
C ARG A 155 8.35 -11.21 8.55
N TYR A 156 8.13 -9.90 8.42
CA TYR A 156 7.16 -9.32 7.48
C TYR A 156 7.80 -8.40 6.43
N GLN A 157 9.03 -7.93 6.62
CA GLN A 157 9.76 -7.09 5.65
C GLN A 157 8.94 -5.85 5.20
N GLY A 158 8.19 -5.26 6.14
CA GLY A 158 7.33 -4.10 5.89
C GLY A 158 6.01 -4.38 5.17
N LYS A 159 5.68 -5.65 4.86
CA LYS A 159 4.43 -6.04 4.22
C LYS A 159 3.75 -7.18 4.97
N MET A 160 2.46 -7.02 5.23
CA MET A 160 1.67 -8.04 5.93
C MET A 160 0.66 -8.66 4.98
N PHE A 161 0.60 -9.99 4.97
CA PHE A 161 -0.37 -10.78 4.20
C PHE A 161 -1.00 -11.82 5.11
N ASP A 162 -2.30 -12.05 4.93
CA ASP A 162 -2.99 -13.17 5.55
C ASP A 162 -2.86 -14.41 4.64
N GLU A 163 -1.71 -15.08 4.76
CA GLU A 163 -1.35 -16.22 3.90
C GLU A 163 -2.35 -17.37 4.02
N GLU A 164 -2.95 -17.59 5.20
CA GLU A 164 -3.93 -18.66 5.41
C GLU A 164 -5.23 -18.37 4.65
N SER A 165 -5.74 -17.13 4.75
CA SER A 165 -6.92 -16.71 3.98
C SER A 165 -6.65 -16.76 2.47
N ILE A 166 -5.51 -16.23 2.02
CA ILE A 166 -5.14 -16.17 0.60
C ILE A 166 -5.03 -17.58 0.01
N LEU A 167 -4.32 -18.51 0.67
CA LEU A 167 -4.20 -19.89 0.21
C LEU A 167 -5.53 -20.66 0.34
N GLY A 168 -6.39 -20.28 1.29
CA GLY A 168 -7.73 -20.83 1.50
C GLY A 168 -8.70 -20.56 0.35
N GLU A 169 -8.61 -19.40 -0.29
CA GLU A 169 -9.43 -19.01 -1.44
C GLU A 169 -9.06 -19.73 -2.75
N LEU A 170 -7.84 -20.28 -2.83
CA LEU A 170 -7.36 -21.00 -4.00
C LEU A 170 -7.84 -22.45 -4.02
N ASN A 171 -8.01 -22.99 -5.24
CA ASN A 171 -8.23 -24.42 -5.42
C ASN A 171 -6.97 -25.21 -5.02
N GLU A 172 -7.15 -26.51 -4.75
CA GLU A 172 -6.08 -27.39 -4.27
C GLU A 172 -4.86 -27.45 -5.21
N PRO A 173 -5.01 -27.60 -6.54
CA PRO A 173 -3.84 -27.61 -7.43
C PRO A 173 -3.00 -26.33 -7.40
N LEU A 174 -3.63 -25.15 -7.39
CA LEU A 174 -2.89 -23.88 -7.32
C LEU A 174 -2.18 -23.70 -5.98
N ARG A 175 -2.82 -24.14 -4.89
CA ARG A 175 -2.21 -24.11 -3.56
C ARG A 175 -0.95 -24.98 -3.52
N GLU A 176 -1.04 -26.20 -4.05
CA GLU A 176 0.11 -27.11 -4.12
C GLU A 176 1.24 -26.53 -4.98
N GLU A 177 0.91 -25.92 -6.12
CA GLU A 177 1.89 -25.30 -7.01
C GLU A 177 2.63 -24.13 -6.33
N ILE A 178 1.91 -23.23 -5.64
CA ILE A 178 2.50 -22.11 -4.90
C ILE A 178 3.41 -22.61 -3.78
N ILE A 179 2.94 -23.60 -3.00
CA ILE A 179 3.71 -24.15 -1.88
C ILE A 179 4.98 -24.84 -2.38
N ASN A 180 4.88 -25.65 -3.43
CA ASN A 180 6.04 -26.27 -4.08
C ASN A 180 7.03 -25.21 -4.59
N PHE A 181 6.53 -24.13 -5.20
CA PHE A 181 7.38 -23.04 -5.66
C PHE A 181 8.10 -22.34 -4.49
N ASN A 182 7.38 -21.98 -3.42
CA ASN A 182 7.95 -21.30 -2.26
C ASN A 182 9.00 -22.16 -1.53
N CYS A 183 8.76 -23.47 -1.45
CA CYS A 183 9.64 -24.42 -0.77
C CYS A 183 10.69 -25.07 -1.69
N ARG A 184 10.78 -24.72 -2.99
CA ARG A 184 11.68 -25.39 -3.95
C ARG A 184 13.15 -25.43 -3.51
N LYS A 185 13.64 -24.35 -2.86
CA LYS A 185 15.01 -24.27 -2.34
C LYS A 185 15.21 -25.24 -1.16
N LEU A 186 14.20 -25.37 -0.30
CA LEU A 186 14.22 -26.33 0.80
C LEU A 186 14.21 -27.76 0.25
N VAL A 187 13.29 -28.09 -0.67
CA VAL A 187 13.20 -29.42 -1.27
C VAL A 187 14.52 -29.82 -1.96
N ALA A 188 15.13 -28.91 -2.72
CA ALA A 188 16.38 -29.17 -3.43
C ALA A 188 17.60 -29.33 -2.51
N SER A 189 17.61 -28.66 -1.35
CA SER A 189 18.73 -28.72 -0.40
C SER A 189 18.65 -29.89 0.57
N MET A 190 17.47 -30.51 0.73
CA MET A 190 17.27 -31.57 1.70
C MET A 190 17.39 -32.97 1.09
N PRO A 191 18.39 -33.78 1.48
CA PRO A 191 18.53 -35.16 1.01
C PRO A 191 17.31 -36.05 1.30
N LEU A 192 16.56 -35.72 2.36
CA LEU A 192 15.35 -36.44 2.76
C LEU A 192 14.26 -36.39 1.66
N PHE A 193 14.13 -35.27 0.95
CA PHE A 193 13.12 -35.10 -0.09
C PHE A 193 13.61 -35.45 -1.48
N ALA A 194 14.93 -35.48 -1.70
CA ALA A 194 15.52 -35.76 -3.01
C ALA A 194 15.11 -37.11 -3.61
N ASN A 195 14.88 -38.12 -2.76
CA ASN A 195 14.50 -39.48 -3.18
C ASN A 195 13.08 -39.88 -2.73
N ALA A 196 12.28 -38.94 -2.24
CA ALA A 196 10.94 -39.21 -1.75
C ALA A 196 9.90 -39.14 -2.89
N ASP A 197 8.77 -39.82 -2.70
CA ASP A 197 7.63 -39.72 -3.61
C ASP A 197 7.13 -38.26 -3.69
N PRO A 198 6.97 -37.67 -4.89
CA PRO A 198 6.50 -36.29 -5.05
C PRO A 198 5.17 -36.00 -4.33
N ASN A 199 4.24 -36.96 -4.28
CA ASN A 199 2.98 -36.77 -3.57
C ASN A 199 3.19 -36.67 -2.05
N PHE A 200 4.13 -37.45 -1.51
CA PHE A 200 4.54 -37.34 -0.11
C PHE A 200 5.19 -35.97 0.17
N VAL A 201 6.08 -35.50 -0.71
CA VAL A 201 6.72 -34.18 -0.57
C VAL A 201 5.65 -33.08 -0.54
N THR A 202 4.76 -33.03 -1.53
CA THR A 202 3.67 -32.04 -1.57
C THR A 202 2.78 -32.12 -0.32
N SER A 203 2.40 -33.33 0.10
CA SER A 203 1.60 -33.54 1.32
C SER A 203 2.29 -33.03 2.58
N MET A 204 3.62 -33.14 2.66
CA MET A 204 4.38 -32.63 3.79
C MET A 204 4.55 -31.11 3.73
N LEU A 205 4.85 -30.55 2.55
CA LEU A 205 5.02 -29.11 2.35
C LEU A 205 3.75 -28.33 2.70
N THR A 206 2.57 -28.87 2.39
CA THR A 206 1.28 -28.25 2.76
C THR A 206 1.01 -28.17 4.26
N LYS A 207 1.78 -28.89 5.09
CA LYS A 207 1.69 -28.85 6.56
C LYS A 207 2.78 -28.00 7.19
N LEU A 208 3.75 -27.52 6.43
CA LEU A 208 4.80 -26.64 6.94
C LEU A 208 4.22 -25.28 7.33
N LYS A 209 4.77 -24.71 8.41
CA LYS A 209 4.48 -23.35 8.85
C LYS A 209 5.79 -22.57 8.91
N PHE A 210 5.80 -21.40 8.28
CA PHE A 210 6.95 -20.53 8.28
C PHE A 210 7.12 -19.84 9.65
N GLU A 211 8.26 -20.07 10.29
CA GLU A 211 8.64 -19.48 11.57
C GLU A 211 10.01 -18.78 11.41
N VAL A 212 10.16 -17.63 12.07
CA VAL A 212 11.41 -16.85 12.13
C VAL A 212 11.82 -16.78 13.58
N PHE A 213 13.13 -16.85 13.84
CA PHE A 213 13.70 -16.81 15.18
C PHE A 213 14.92 -15.89 15.18
N GLN A 214 15.19 -15.23 16.31
CA GLN A 214 16.30 -14.29 16.40
C GLN A 214 17.59 -14.97 16.92
N PRO A 215 18.77 -14.42 16.62
CA PRO A 215 20.02 -14.90 17.20
C PRO A 215 19.96 -14.92 18.73
N GLY A 216 20.42 -16.01 19.33
CA GLY A 216 20.39 -16.24 20.77
C GLY A 216 19.11 -16.91 21.29
N ASP A 217 18.05 -17.03 20.50
CA ASP A 217 16.84 -17.75 20.91
C ASP A 217 17.07 -19.26 20.99
N TYR A 218 16.44 -19.89 21.99
CA TYR A 218 16.38 -21.35 22.13
C TYR A 218 15.15 -21.90 21.43
N ILE A 219 15.34 -22.63 20.32
CA ILE A 219 14.24 -23.23 19.54
C ILE A 219 13.70 -24.48 20.24
N ILE A 220 14.60 -25.34 20.73
CA ILE A 220 14.28 -26.55 21.49
C ILE A 220 15.08 -26.52 22.79
N ARG A 221 14.42 -26.86 23.90
CA ARG A 221 15.06 -26.99 25.21
C ARG A 221 15.20 -28.46 25.57
N GLU A 222 16.39 -28.86 26.01
CA GLU A 222 16.64 -30.21 26.51
C GLU A 222 15.67 -30.55 27.65
N GLY A 223 15.19 -31.79 27.68
CA GLY A 223 14.22 -32.26 28.69
C GLY A 223 12.78 -31.82 28.46
N THR A 224 12.47 -31.11 27.36
CA THR A 224 11.10 -30.81 26.96
C THR A 224 10.58 -31.80 25.91
N ILE A 225 9.28 -32.08 25.95
CA ILE A 225 8.62 -32.96 24.97
C ILE A 225 8.52 -32.20 23.64
N GLY A 226 9.24 -32.68 22.62
CA GLY A 226 9.17 -32.15 21.27
C GLY A 226 7.81 -32.42 20.64
N LYS A 227 7.09 -31.36 20.24
CA LYS A 227 5.80 -31.43 19.54
C LYS A 227 5.87 -31.05 18.06
N LYS A 228 7.03 -30.59 17.61
CA LYS A 228 7.28 -30.06 16.26
C LYS A 228 8.63 -30.51 15.76
N MET A 229 8.72 -30.75 14.47
CA MET A 229 9.96 -30.88 13.71
C MET A 229 10.21 -29.58 12.95
N TYR A 230 11.48 -29.21 12.79
CA TYR A 230 11.90 -27.99 12.10
C TYR A 230 12.83 -28.31 10.93
N PHE A 231 12.66 -27.57 9.85
CA PHE A 231 13.46 -27.64 8.64
C PHE A 231 14.13 -26.28 8.42
N ILE A 232 15.44 -26.27 8.21
CA ILE A 232 16.21 -25.03 8.07
C ILE A 232 16.20 -24.62 6.60
N GLN A 233 15.37 -23.62 6.29
CA GLN A 233 15.36 -22.99 4.97
C GLN A 233 16.54 -22.02 4.80
N HIS A 234 16.85 -21.26 5.85
CA HIS A 234 17.93 -20.29 5.87
C HIS A 234 18.42 -20.03 7.30
N GLY A 235 19.74 -19.97 7.50
CA GLY A 235 20.41 -19.62 8.75
C GLY A 235 21.16 -20.79 9.39
N VAL A 236 21.77 -20.51 10.55
CA VAL A 236 22.60 -21.48 11.29
C VAL A 236 22.10 -21.67 12.71
N VAL A 237 21.90 -22.92 13.11
CA VAL A 237 21.54 -23.32 14.47
C VAL A 237 22.64 -24.16 15.09
N SER A 238 22.80 -24.03 16.40
CA SER A 238 23.81 -24.72 17.19
C SER A 238 23.14 -25.69 18.16
N VAL A 239 23.53 -26.96 18.07
CA VAL A 239 23.09 -28.04 18.94
C VAL A 239 23.99 -28.05 20.17
N LEU A 240 23.40 -27.72 21.31
CA LEU A 240 24.03 -27.72 22.61
C LEU A 240 23.64 -29.02 23.33
N THR A 241 24.62 -29.83 23.71
CA THR A 241 24.40 -31.07 24.45
C THR A 241 25.37 -31.12 25.62
N LYS A 242 24.89 -31.48 26.81
CA LYS A 242 25.75 -31.60 28.00
C LYS A 242 26.90 -32.57 27.74
N GLY A 243 28.12 -32.05 27.76
CA GLY A 243 29.35 -32.84 27.62
C GLY A 243 29.82 -33.12 26.19
N ASN A 244 29.11 -32.66 25.16
CA ASN A 244 29.52 -32.81 23.76
C ASN A 244 29.88 -31.46 23.13
N LYS A 245 30.71 -31.50 22.08
CA LYS A 245 31.04 -30.31 21.29
C LYS A 245 29.79 -29.77 20.59
N GLU A 246 29.68 -28.44 20.54
CA GLU A 246 28.65 -27.72 19.79
C GLU A 246 28.67 -28.20 18.33
N THR A 247 27.51 -28.65 17.84
CA THR A 247 27.34 -29.08 16.45
C THR A 247 26.51 -28.06 15.72
N LYS A 248 27.01 -27.52 14.61
CA LYS A 248 26.27 -26.53 13.80
C LYS A 248 25.47 -27.23 12.71
N LEU A 249 24.24 -26.78 12.50
CA LEU A 249 23.37 -27.18 11.40
C LEU A 249 23.06 -25.93 10.58
N SER A 250 23.14 -26.06 9.27
CA SER A 250 22.90 -24.99 8.29
C SER A 250 21.71 -25.31 7.38
N ASP A 251 21.43 -24.44 6.42
CA ASP A 251 20.47 -24.60 5.32
C ASP A 251 20.43 -26.04 4.78
N GLY A 252 19.23 -26.60 4.64
CA GLY A 252 19.00 -27.98 4.20
C GLY A 252 19.05 -29.03 5.32
N SER A 253 19.42 -28.65 6.55
CA SER A 253 19.36 -29.53 7.73
C SER A 253 17.97 -29.51 8.38
N TYR A 254 17.68 -30.53 9.20
CA TYR A 254 16.45 -30.61 9.99
C TYR A 254 16.73 -31.11 11.42
N PHE A 255 15.81 -30.84 12.34
CA PHE A 255 15.93 -31.25 13.75
C PHE A 255 14.55 -31.35 14.45
N GLY A 256 14.51 -31.87 15.67
CA GLY A 256 13.29 -31.98 16.49
C GLY A 256 12.45 -33.25 16.24
N GLY A 257 13.09 -34.35 15.85
CA GLY A 257 12.43 -35.66 15.75
C GLY A 257 12.09 -36.28 17.11
N PRO A 258 11.23 -37.32 17.16
CA PRO A 258 10.71 -37.92 18.41
C PRO A 258 11.76 -38.37 19.42
N SER A 259 13.00 -38.59 18.98
CA SER A 259 14.13 -39.12 19.76
C SER A 259 15.29 -38.13 19.95
N SER A 260 15.16 -36.86 19.53
CA SER A 260 16.23 -35.85 19.66
C SER A 260 15.86 -34.68 20.59
N ALA A 261 15.72 -34.95 21.89
CA ALA A 261 15.59 -33.93 22.92
C ALA A 261 16.95 -33.26 23.24
N ARG A 262 17.60 -32.64 22.24
CA ARG A 262 18.83 -31.84 22.43
C ARG A 262 18.50 -30.35 22.44
N GLN A 263 19.22 -29.57 23.25
CA GLN A 263 19.02 -28.12 23.30
C GLN A 263 19.57 -27.48 22.01
N LEU A 264 18.83 -26.53 21.44
CA LEU A 264 19.18 -25.89 20.17
C LEU A 264 19.05 -24.37 20.30
N GLN A 265 20.11 -23.66 19.93
CA GLN A 265 20.20 -22.20 20.00
C GLN A 265 20.66 -21.61 18.67
N ILE A 266 20.15 -20.45 18.28
CA ILE A 266 20.53 -19.78 17.03
C ILE A 266 21.81 -18.98 17.21
N GLN A 267 22.72 -19.06 16.22
CA GLN A 267 23.90 -18.20 16.14
C GLN A 267 23.62 -16.94 15.31
N ARG A 268 24.32 -15.85 15.60
CA ARG A 268 24.43 -14.73 14.66
C ARG A 268 25.16 -15.21 13.40
N GLU A 269 24.68 -14.84 12.23
CA GLU A 269 25.52 -14.88 11.02
C GLU A 269 26.79 -14.05 11.32
N PHE A 270 27.95 -14.64 11.04
CA PHE A 270 29.16 -13.85 10.88
C PHE A 270 29.07 -13.29 9.45
N ASP A 271 29.03 -11.96 9.35
CA ASP A 271 28.98 -11.19 8.10
C ASP A 271 29.92 -11.72 7.00
#